data_AF-A0A927REV7-F1
#
_entry.id   AF-A0A927REV7-F1
#
_cell.length_a   1.000
_cell.length_b   1.000
_cell.length_c   1.000
_cell.angle_alpha   90.00
_cell.angle_beta   90.00
_cell.angle_gamma   90.00
#
_symmetry.space_group_name_H-M   'P 1'
#
loop_
_entity.id
_entity.type
_entity.pdbx_description
1 polymer ?
#
loop_
_entity_poly.entity_id
_entity_poly.type
_entity_poly.pdbx_seq_one_letter_code
_entity_poly.pdbx_strand_id
1 'polypeptide(L)' 'MPEQTCPLALGKAIETAGGRDNLTERELQLLDLGVRAGLQRAHDVIAQRLRERPFTVAE' A
#
# COMPACT_ATOMS: atom_id res chain seq x y z
N MET A 1 12.64 12.59 0.53
CA MET A 1 12.28 12.06 -0.80
C MET A 1 10.89 11.44 -0.67
N PRO A 2 9.80 12.05 -1.17
CA PRO A 2 8.51 11.37 -1.22
C PRO A 2 8.38 10.57 -2.53
N GLU A 3 7.40 9.67 -2.58
CA GLU A 3 6.94 8.86 -3.73
C GLU A 3 7.53 7.46 -3.88
N GLN A 4 7.22 6.61 -2.90
CA GLN A 4 6.98 5.19 -3.16
C GLN A 4 5.52 4.85 -2.79
N THR A 5 4.59 5.38 -3.59
CA THR A 5 3.31 4.68 -3.76
C THR A 5 3.66 3.35 -4.43
N CYS A 6 3.50 2.23 -3.75
CA CYS A 6 3.62 0.90 -4.37
C CYS A 6 2.56 0.79 -5.48
N PRO A 7 2.93 0.94 -6.77
CA PRO A 7 1.94 1.05 -7.86
C PRO A 7 1.15 -0.27 -8.00
N LEU A 8 1.78 -1.37 -7.61
CA LEU A 8 1.22 -2.72 -7.62
C LEU A 8 0.00 -2.88 -6.68
N ALA A 9 -0.04 -2.15 -5.56
CA ALA A 9 -1.14 -2.28 -4.60
C ALA A 9 -2.44 -1.64 -5.12
N LEU A 10 -2.33 -0.48 -5.79
CA LEU A 10 -3.47 0.17 -6.43
C LEU A 10 -3.98 -0.63 -7.62
N GLY A 11 -3.08 -1.13 -8.48
CA GLY A 11 -3.45 -1.97 -9.63
C GLY A 11 -4.28 -3.19 -9.20
N LYS A 12 -3.84 -3.91 -8.17
CA LYS A 12 -4.58 -5.06 -7.62
C LYS A 12 -5.93 -4.68 -7.01
N ALA A 13 -6.01 -3.53 -6.34
CA ALA A 13 -7.27 -3.03 -5.78
C ALA A 13 -8.29 -2.70 -6.89
N ILE A 14 -7.83 -2.11 -8.00
CA ILE A 14 -8.63 -1.84 -9.19
C ILE A 14 -9.11 -3.14 -9.84
N GLU A 15 -8.21 -4.12 -10.02
CA GLU A 15 -8.58 -5.45 -10.56
C GLU A 15 -9.64 -6.14 -9.70
N THR A 16 -9.49 -6.10 -8.38
CA THR A 16 -10.45 -6.69 -7.43
C THR A 16 -11.82 -6.01 -7.50
N ALA A 17 -11.85 -4.71 -7.79
CA ALA A 17 -13.07 -3.93 -7.97
C ALA A 17 -13.72 -4.11 -9.36
N GLY A 18 -13.21 -5.03 -10.19
CA GLY A 18 -13.75 -5.33 -11.51
C GLY A 18 -13.05 -4.61 -12.66
N GLY A 19 -11.91 -3.96 -12.41
CA GLY A 19 -11.14 -3.24 -13.43
C GLY A 19 -11.47 -1.75 -13.52
N ARG A 20 -10.59 -1.00 -14.19
CA ARG A 20 -10.63 0.47 -14.20
C ARG A 20 -11.88 1.04 -14.88
N ASP A 21 -12.37 0.37 -15.92
CA ASP A 21 -13.51 0.84 -16.72
C ASP A 21 -14.84 0.79 -15.95
N ASN A 22 -14.89 0.02 -14.86
CA ASN A 22 -16.06 -0.11 -13.99
C ASN A 22 -16.08 0.90 -12.84
N LEU A 23 -15.04 1.75 -12.74
CA LEU A 23 -14.87 2.68 -11.64
C LEU A 23 -14.93 4.12 -12.14
N THR A 24 -15.69 4.94 -11.42
CA THR A 24 -15.64 6.39 -11.60
C THR A 24 -14.31 6.95 -11.11
N GLU A 25 -13.98 8.17 -11.56
CA GLU A 25 -12.79 8.88 -11.10
C GLU A 25 -12.78 9.05 -9.57
N ARG A 26 -13.94 9.29 -8.97
CA ARG A 26 -14.08 9.40 -7.51
C ARG A 26 -13.76 8.09 -6.80
N GLU A 27 -14.20 6.96 -7.32
CA GLU A 27 -13.92 5.64 -6.74
C GLU A 27 -12.44 5.28 -6.87
N LEU A 28 -11.81 5.61 -8.00
CA LEU A 28 -10.36 5.46 -8.18
C LEU A 28 -9.57 6.28 -7.17
N GLN A 29 -9.98 7.53 -6.91
CA GLN A 29 -9.35 8.38 -5.88
C GLN A 29 -9.53 7.80 -4.48
N LEU A 30 -10.71 7.27 -4.15
CA LEU A 30 -10.97 6.63 -2.86
C LEU A 30 -10.15 5.35 -2.68
N LEU A 31 -10.00 4.56 -3.73
CA LEU A 31 -9.14 3.38 -3.73
C LEU A 31 -7.68 3.76 -3.54
N ASP A 32 -7.16 4.77 -4.25
CA ASP A 32 -5.79 5.26 -4.07
C ASP A 32 -5.56 5.74 -2.62
N LEU A 33 -6.50 6.53 -2.07
CA LEU A 33 -6.43 6.98 -0.69
C LEU A 33 -6.40 5.81 0.30
N GLY A 34 -7.30 4.83 0.12
CA GLY A 34 -7.37 3.63 0.95
C GLY A 34 -6.10 2.78 0.89
N VAL A 35 -5.53 2.60 -0.30
CA VAL A 35 -4.27 1.88 -0.52
C VAL A 35 -3.11 2.59 0.16
N ARG A 36 -2.98 3.91 0.02
CA ARG A 36 -1.94 4.70 0.71
C ARG A 36 -2.06 4.59 2.22
N ALA A 37 -3.26 4.74 2.77
CA ALA A 37 -3.49 4.62 4.20
C ALA A 37 -3.22 3.19 4.74
N GLY A 38 -3.55 2.17 3.96
CA GLY A 38 -3.24 0.77 4.29
C GLY A 38 -1.74 0.50 4.28
N LEU A 39 -1.04 0.94 3.24
CA LEU A 39 0.42 0.81 3.11
C LEU A 39 1.15 1.53 4.22
N GLN A 40 0.76 2.76 4.56
CA GLN A 40 1.37 3.50 5.67
C GLN A 40 1.25 2.72 6.98
N ARG A 41 0.05 2.21 7.30
CA ARG A 41 -0.14 1.40 8.51
C ARG A 41 0.69 0.13 8.51
N ALA A 42 0.76 -0.57 7.38
CA ALA A 42 1.58 -1.78 7.25
C ALA A 42 3.07 -1.46 7.45
N HIS A 43 3.55 -0.37 6.86
CA HIS A 43 4.92 0.11 7.03
C HIS A 43 5.23 0.44 8.49
N ASP A 44 4.34 1.16 9.18
CA ASP A 44 4.53 1.51 10.59
C ASP A 44 4.60 0.25 11.49
N VAL A 45 3.74 -0.73 11.23
CA VAL A 45 3.77 -2.03 11.94
C VAL A 45 5.06 -2.79 11.66
N ILE A 46 5.51 -2.86 10.40
CA ILE A 46 6.78 -3.50 10.06
C ILE A 46 7.94 -2.78 10.74
N ALA A 47 8.02 -1.45 10.62
CA ALA A 47 9.06 -0.64 11.24
C ALA A 47 9.08 -0.82 12.78
N GLN A 48 7.91 -0.90 13.42
CA GLN A 48 7.81 -1.23 14.83
C GLN A 48 8.38 -2.62 15.13
N ARG A 49 7.97 -3.66 14.38
CA ARG A 49 8.46 -5.03 14.57
C ARG A 49 9.97 -5.16 14.39
N LEU A 50 10.55 -4.48 13.40
CA LEU A 50 11.99 -4.50 13.17
C LEU A 50 12.77 -3.80 14.29
N ARG A 51 12.20 -2.79 14.96
CA ARG A 51 12.79 -2.16 16.15
C ARG A 51 12.74 -3.07 17.37
N GLU A 52 11.64 -3.80 17.56
CA GLU A 52 11.46 -4.70 18.73
C GLU A 52 12.32 -5.96 18.65
N ARG A 53 12.66 -6.39 17.44
CA ARG A 53 13.54 -7.53 17.17
C ARG A 53 14.46 -7.18 16.00
N PRO A 54 15.63 -6.56 16.25
CA PRO A 54 16.59 -6.32 15.18
C PRO A 54 16.97 -7.68 14.58
N PHE A 55 16.61 -7.88 13.31
CA PHE A 55 17.05 -9.06 12.58
C PHE A 55 18.57 -8.92 12.42
N THR A 56 19.32 -9.85 13.01
CA THR A 56 20.74 -9.98 12.74
C THR A 56 20.84 -10.66 11.39
N VAL A 57 21.28 -9.95 10.36
CA VAL A 57 21.63 -10.60 9.08
C VAL A 57 22.84 -11.47 9.39
N ALA A 58 22.64 -12.79 9.44
CA ALA A 58 23.74 -13.75 9.46
C ALA A 58 24.41 -13.66 8.08
N GLU A 59 25.71 -13.35 8.08
CA GLU A 59 26.54 -13.16 6.88
C GLU A 59 26.49 -14.34 5.90
#